data_AF-A0AAX0KR75-F1
#
_entry.id   AF-A0AAX0KR75-F1
#
_cell.length_a   1.000
_cell.length_b   1.000
_cell.length_c   1.000
_cell.angle_alpha   90.00
_cell.angle_beta   90.00
_cell.angle_gamma   90.00
#
_symmetry.space_group_name_H-M   'P 1'
#
loop_
_entity.id
_entity.type
_entity.pdbx_description
1 polymer ?
#
loop_
_entity_poly.entity_id
_entity_poly.type
_entity_poly.pdbx_seq_one_letter_code
_entity_poly.pdbx_strand_id
1 'polypeptide(L)'
;MAQKKSAPGMNMAGCMPVPDMGSVSSVMAPQLKMMESMIAQNIELLEFLKTRFERDQEMVTQLAETPDPMRAMSLWGEFWQRTASDYTAEMTKLATSMTGIAERAVRSATEEGEALAKAVGKK
;
A
#
# COMPACT_ATOMS: atom_id res chain seq x y z
N MET A 1 -27.64 -30.45 -51.64
CA MET A 1 -26.60 -30.03 -50.68
C MET A 1 -27.07 -28.75 -50.01
N ALA A 2 -27.13 -28.70 -48.68
CA ALA A 2 -27.48 -27.50 -47.93
C ALA A 2 -26.46 -27.31 -46.80
N GLN A 3 -25.65 -26.24 -46.88
CA GLN A 3 -24.74 -25.82 -45.81
C GLN A 3 -25.57 -25.34 -44.61
N LYS A 4 -25.43 -26.00 -43.45
CA LYS A 4 -25.93 -25.49 -42.16
C LYS A 4 -25.02 -24.35 -41.72
N LYS A 5 -25.59 -23.14 -41.57
CA LYS A 5 -24.96 -22.00 -40.91
C LYS A 5 -24.62 -22.37 -39.47
N SER A 6 -23.35 -22.31 -39.09
CA SER A 6 -22.94 -22.37 -37.69
C SER A 6 -23.32 -21.06 -37.00
N ALA A 7 -23.98 -21.15 -35.85
CA ALA A 7 -24.27 -20.00 -34.99
C ALA A 7 -22.96 -19.38 -34.48
N PRO A 8 -22.90 -18.04 -34.31
CA PRO A 8 -21.74 -17.40 -33.70
C PRO A 8 -21.69 -17.77 -32.22
N GLY A 9 -20.63 -18.48 -31.80
CA GLY A 9 -20.38 -18.75 -30.39
C GLY A 9 -19.88 -20.14 -30.02
N MET A 10 -19.70 -21.07 -30.97
CA MET A 10 -19.11 -22.38 -30.66
C MET A 10 -17.78 -22.56 -31.36
N ASN A 11 -16.70 -22.11 -30.69
CA ASN A 11 -15.38 -22.68 -30.90
C ASN A 11 -15.08 -23.59 -29.71
N MET A 12 -15.19 -24.89 -29.97
CA MET A 12 -14.79 -25.98 -29.09
C MET A 12 -13.26 -26.09 -29.13
N ALA A 13 -12.58 -25.47 -28.17
CA ALA A 13 -11.21 -25.81 -27.77
C ALA A 13 -11.16 -25.72 -26.23
N GLY A 14 -10.55 -26.73 -25.61
CA GLY A 14 -10.76 -27.11 -24.22
C GLY A 14 -10.51 -26.02 -23.17
N CYS A 15 -11.39 -26.05 -22.16
CA CYS A 15 -11.10 -25.74 -20.76
C CYS A 15 -10.22 -24.51 -20.49
N MET A 16 -10.75 -23.31 -20.68
CA MET A 16 -10.79 -22.27 -19.65
C MET A 16 -11.82 -21.22 -20.08
N PRO A 17 -12.75 -20.79 -19.20
CA PRO A 17 -13.57 -19.64 -19.51
C PRO A 17 -12.62 -18.46 -19.73
N VAL A 18 -12.59 -17.91 -20.95
CA VAL A 18 -11.91 -16.64 -21.19
C VAL A 18 -12.63 -15.63 -20.29
N PRO A 19 -11.97 -15.05 -19.28
CA PRO A 19 -12.65 -14.14 -18.37
C PRO A 19 -13.21 -12.99 -19.18
N ASP A 20 -14.51 -12.74 -19.03
CA ASP A 20 -15.18 -11.57 -19.59
C ASP A 20 -14.35 -10.32 -19.24
N MET A 21 -14.19 -9.37 -20.16
CA MET A 21 -13.42 -8.14 -19.91
C MET A 21 -13.92 -7.41 -18.64
N GLY A 22 -15.22 -7.52 -18.34
CA GLY A 22 -15.80 -7.05 -17.07
C GLY A 22 -15.28 -7.80 -15.83
N SER A 23 -15.06 -9.11 -15.95
CA SER A 23 -14.48 -9.98 -14.92
C SER A 23 -12.98 -9.74 -14.70
N VAL A 24 -12.22 -9.39 -15.74
CA VAL A 24 -10.81 -8.99 -15.58
C VAL A 24 -10.72 -7.66 -14.84
N SER A 25 -11.58 -6.70 -15.19
CA SER A 25 -11.61 -5.39 -14.51
C SER A 25 -12.01 -5.51 -13.04
N SER A 26 -12.94 -6.40 -12.70
CA SER A 26 -13.39 -6.58 -11.31
C SER A 26 -12.35 -7.23 -10.42
N VAL A 27 -11.47 -8.09 -10.97
CA VAL A 27 -10.38 -8.74 -10.22
C VAL A 27 -9.16 -7.83 -10.08
N MET A 28 -8.89 -6.96 -11.07
CA MET A 28 -7.74 -6.05 -11.02
C MET A 28 -8.00 -4.80 -10.17
N ALA A 29 -9.24 -4.30 -10.08
CA ALA A 29 -9.55 -3.06 -9.35
C ALA A 29 -9.13 -3.09 -7.86
N PRO A 30 -9.36 -4.17 -7.08
CA PRO A 30 -8.87 -4.28 -5.70
C PRO A 30 -7.34 -4.26 -5.61
N GLN A 31 -6.66 -4.95 -6.51
CA GLN A 31 -5.19 -5.01 -6.56
C GLN A 31 -4.59 -3.63 -6.86
N LEU A 32 -5.18 -2.89 -7.80
CA LEU A 32 -4.75 -1.53 -8.14
C LEU A 32 -4.95 -0.54 -6.99
N LYS A 33 -6.09 -0.60 -6.27
CA LYS A 33 -6.33 0.23 -5.08
C LYS A 33 -5.37 -0.06 -3.93
N MET A 34 -5.00 -1.33 -3.76
CA MET A 34 -3.98 -1.72 -2.78
C MET A 34 -2.61 -1.16 -3.17
N MET A 35 -2.25 -1.25 -4.45
CA MET A 35 -0.99 -0.68 -4.97
C MET A 35 -0.92 0.84 -4.80
N GLU A 36 -2.02 1.55 -5.09
CA GLU A 36 -2.14 2.99 -4.84
C GLU A 36 -1.94 3.33 -3.35
N SER A 37 -2.56 2.56 -2.46
CA SER A 37 -2.42 2.74 -1.00
C SER A 37 -0.99 2.50 -0.52
N MET A 38 -0.30 1.50 -1.06
CA MET A 38 1.11 1.23 -0.76
C MET A 38 2.02 2.35 -1.27
N ILE A 39 1.78 2.85 -2.48
CA ILE A 39 2.55 3.97 -3.04
C ILE A 39 2.36 5.23 -2.18
N ALA A 40 1.12 5.53 -1.76
CA ALA A 40 0.85 6.65 -0.87
C ALA A 40 1.59 6.52 0.47
N GLN A 41 1.61 5.34 1.09
CA GLN A 41 2.41 5.09 2.30
C GLN A 41 3.90 5.29 2.08
N ASN A 42 4.44 4.83 0.95
CA ASN A 42 5.85 5.03 0.62
C ASN A 42 6.20 6.52 0.47
N ILE A 43 5.32 7.31 -0.15
CA ILE A 43 5.50 8.75 -0.25
C ILE A 43 5.56 9.39 1.14
N GLU A 44 4.62 9.04 2.04
CA GLU A 44 4.61 9.57 3.40
C GLU A 44 5.88 9.21 4.18
N LEU A 45 6.35 7.96 4.05
CA LEU A 45 7.59 7.52 4.70
C LEU A 45 8.83 8.27 4.17
N LEU A 46 8.89 8.50 2.86
CA LEU A 46 9.98 9.26 2.25
C LEU A 46 9.97 10.72 2.70
N GLU A 47 8.79 11.34 2.82
CA GLU A 47 8.65 12.71 3.34
C GLU A 47 9.09 12.80 4.81
N PHE A 48 8.73 11.80 5.61
CA PHE A 48 9.20 11.68 7.00
C PHE A 48 10.74 11.61 7.05
N LEU A 49 11.35 10.70 6.27
CA LEU A 49 12.81 10.52 6.27
C LEU A 49 13.53 11.80 5.82
N LYS A 50 13.03 12.45 4.77
CA LYS A 50 13.56 13.74 4.31
C LYS A 50 13.52 14.79 5.42
N THR A 51 12.35 14.99 6.02
CA THR A 51 12.17 15.95 7.12
C THR A 51 13.09 15.64 8.30
N ARG A 52 13.27 14.35 8.61
CA ARG A 52 14.16 13.91 9.69
C ARG A 52 15.61 14.24 9.39
N PHE A 53 16.08 14.03 8.16
CA PHE A 53 17.44 14.36 7.75
C PHE A 53 17.70 15.87 7.67
N GLU A 54 16.72 16.68 7.25
CA GLU A 54 16.83 18.13 7.29
C GLU A 54 17.03 18.63 8.74
N ARG A 55 16.30 18.06 9.70
CA ARG A 55 16.49 18.35 11.13
C ARG A 55 17.82 17.83 11.68
N ASP A 56 18.28 16.66 11.23
CA ASP A 56 19.61 16.14 11.58
C ASP A 56 20.69 17.16 11.21
N GLN A 57 20.63 17.64 9.96
CA GLN A 57 21.59 18.58 9.43
C GLN A 57 21.58 19.90 10.20
N GLU A 58 20.39 20.43 10.50
CA GLU A 58 20.24 21.66 11.28
C GLU A 58 20.89 21.50 12.67
N MET A 59 20.61 20.38 13.35
CA MET A 59 21.12 20.11 14.69
C MET A 59 22.65 19.93 14.72
N VAL A 60 23.20 19.19 13.75
CA VAL A 60 24.66 19.04 13.60
C VAL A 60 25.32 20.40 13.35
N THR A 61 24.68 21.27 12.56
CA THR A 61 25.16 22.63 12.32
C THR A 61 25.16 23.45 13.62
N GLN A 62 24.08 23.41 14.39
CA GLN A 62 23.99 24.07 15.69
C GLN A 62 25.05 23.56 16.68
N LEU A 63 25.33 22.25 16.70
CA LEU A 63 26.39 21.68 17.53
C LEU A 63 27.78 22.17 17.12
N ALA A 64 28.06 22.24 15.81
CA ALA A 64 29.33 22.73 15.30
C ALA A 64 29.58 24.20 15.66
N GLU A 65 28.51 24.99 15.74
CA GLU A 65 28.55 26.41 16.08
C GLU A 65 28.50 26.69 17.59
N THR A 66 28.23 25.69 18.43
CA THR A 66 28.07 25.86 19.89
C THR A 66 29.42 25.75 20.62
N PRO A 67 29.95 26.83 21.21
CA PRO A 67 31.24 26.81 21.91
C PRO A 67 31.12 26.29 23.35
N ASP A 68 29.92 26.31 23.95
CA ASP A 68 29.68 25.84 25.32
C ASP A 68 29.47 24.30 25.34
N PRO A 69 30.37 23.54 25.98
CA PRO A 69 30.25 22.08 26.07
C PRO A 69 28.98 21.61 26.77
N MET A 70 28.48 22.35 27.77
CA MET A 70 27.26 21.97 28.49
C MET A 70 26.04 22.12 27.58
N ARG A 71 25.97 23.23 26.83
CA ARG A 71 24.92 23.45 25.83
C ARG A 71 24.98 22.41 24.71
N ALA A 72 26.17 22.08 24.22
CA ALA A 72 26.35 21.04 23.19
C ALA A 72 25.85 19.67 23.67
N MET A 73 26.16 19.27 24.91
CA MET A 73 25.66 18.01 25.49
C MET A 73 24.14 18.00 25.64
N SER A 74 23.52 19.13 25.99
CA SER A 74 22.06 19.25 26.04
C SER A 74 21.43 19.06 24.65
N LEU A 75 21.97 19.74 23.63
CA LEU A 75 21.50 19.62 22.24
C LEU A 75 21.63 18.18 21.72
N TRP A 76 22.74 17.51 22.05
CA TRP A 76 22.96 16.10 21.72
C TRP A 76 21.98 15.16 22.42
N GLY A 77 21.62 15.42 23.67
CA GLY A 77 20.60 14.65 24.38
C GLY A 77 19.20 14.85 23.77
N GLU A 78 18.81 16.09 23.54
CA GLU A 78 17.52 16.44 22.91
C GLU A 78 17.39 15.80 21.53
N PHE A 79 18.48 15.76 20.78
CA PHE A 79 18.55 15.10 19.49
C PHE A 79 18.09 13.63 19.55
N TRP A 80 18.72 12.83 20.41
CA TRP A 80 18.40 11.40 20.51
C TRP A 80 17.00 11.16 21.05
N GLN A 81 16.55 12.00 21.98
CA GLN A 81 15.19 11.94 22.50
C GLN A 81 14.14 12.20 21.41
N ARG A 82 14.32 13.28 20.63
CA ARG A 82 13.42 13.58 19.50
C ARG A 82 13.50 12.51 18.42
N THR A 83 14.70 12.03 18.11
CA THR A 83 14.91 10.94 17.14
C THR A 83 14.09 9.70 17.49
N ALA A 84 14.22 9.22 18.74
CA ALA A 84 13.50 8.05 19.20
C ALA A 84 11.97 8.27 19.16
N SER A 85 11.51 9.45 19.57
CA SER A 85 10.10 9.82 19.54
C SER A 85 9.53 9.86 18.13
N ASP A 86 10.22 10.51 17.20
CA ASP A 86 9.80 10.68 15.80
C ASP A 86 9.69 9.32 15.09
N TYR A 87 10.70 8.46 15.23
CA TYR A 87 10.64 7.11 14.66
C TYR A 87 9.54 6.25 15.29
N THR A 88 9.31 6.37 16.59
CA THR A 88 8.21 5.63 17.26
C THR A 88 6.85 6.08 16.75
N ALA A 89 6.67 7.38 16.57
CA ALA A 89 5.44 7.96 16.03
C ALA A 89 5.20 7.48 14.58
N GLU A 90 6.22 7.55 13.72
CA GLU A 90 6.10 7.12 12.33
C GLU A 90 5.85 5.60 12.22
N MET A 91 6.52 4.79 13.03
CA MET A 91 6.28 3.35 13.08
C MET A 91 4.87 3.00 13.52
N THR A 92 4.32 3.73 14.49
CA THR A 92 2.92 3.56 14.94
C THR A 92 1.95 3.91 13.81
N LYS A 93 2.21 5.01 13.10
CA LYS A 93 1.42 5.43 11.94
C LYS A 93 1.46 4.40 10.82
N LEU A 94 2.65 3.87 10.51
CA LEU A 94 2.84 2.81 9.51
C LEU A 94 2.09 1.54 9.90
N ALA A 95 2.24 1.07 11.14
CA ALA A 95 1.57 -0.14 11.64
C ALA A 95 0.03 -0.01 11.57
N THR A 96 -0.49 1.14 11.98
CA THR A 96 -1.93 1.44 11.89
C THR A 96 -2.41 1.40 10.44
N SER A 97 -1.64 2.00 9.54
CA SER A 97 -2.01 2.09 8.13
C SER A 97 -1.93 0.74 7.43
N MET A 98 -0.92 -0.09 7.73
CA MET A 98 -0.80 -1.46 7.22
C MET A 98 -1.93 -2.37 7.73
N THR A 99 -2.33 -2.22 8.99
CA THR A 99 -3.46 -2.98 9.55
C THR A 99 -4.75 -2.65 8.80
N GLY A 100 -5.00 -1.36 8.51
CA GLY A 100 -6.15 -0.95 7.71
C GLY A 100 -6.11 -1.47 6.27
N ILE A 101 -4.94 -1.57 5.63
CA ILE A 101 -4.80 -2.19 4.31
C ILE A 101 -5.14 -3.69 4.38
N ALA A 102 -4.60 -4.41 5.37
CA ALA A 102 -4.86 -5.84 5.55
C ALA A 102 -6.34 -6.14 5.78
N GLU A 103 -7.02 -5.37 6.63
CA GLU A 103 -8.46 -5.50 6.87
C GLU A 103 -9.29 -5.29 5.61
N ARG A 104 -8.93 -4.29 4.79
CA ARG A 104 -9.60 -4.03 3.50
C ARG A 104 -9.35 -5.16 2.50
N ALA A 105 -8.14 -5.71 2.47
CA ALA A 105 -7.80 -6.83 1.59
C ALA A 105 -8.59 -8.09 1.95
N VAL A 106 -8.69 -8.44 3.24
CA VAL A 106 -9.49 -9.58 3.72
C VAL A 106 -10.98 -9.38 3.39
N ARG A 107 -11.50 -8.18 3.58
CA ARG A 107 -12.88 -7.85 3.27
C ARG A 107 -13.18 -7.98 1.77
N SER A 108 -12.34 -7.40 0.92
CA SER A 108 -12.49 -7.51 -0.55
C SER A 108 -12.45 -8.96 -1.01
N ALA A 109 -11.51 -9.76 -0.51
CA ALA A 109 -11.41 -11.17 -0.86
C ALA A 109 -12.66 -11.97 -0.43
N THR A 110 -13.24 -11.65 0.73
CA THR A 110 -14.47 -12.28 1.21
C THR A 110 -15.67 -11.90 0.34
N GLU A 111 -15.84 -10.61 0.03
CA GLU A 111 -16.92 -10.09 -0.82
C GLU A 111 -16.84 -10.66 -2.25
N GLU A 112 -15.64 -10.73 -2.82
CA GLU A 112 -15.38 -11.36 -4.13
C GLU A 112 -15.68 -12.87 -4.10
N GLY A 113 -15.29 -13.57 -3.03
CA GLY A 113 -15.58 -14.98 -2.83
C GLY A 113 -17.09 -15.27 -2.75
N GLU A 114 -17.84 -14.45 -2.02
CA GLU A 114 -19.30 -14.54 -1.95
C GLU A 114 -19.98 -14.24 -3.29
N ALA A 115 -19.48 -13.25 -4.03
CA ALA A 115 -19.99 -12.89 -5.35
C ALA A 115 -19.77 -14.02 -6.36
N LEU A 116 -18.58 -14.65 -6.35
CA LEU A 116 -18.26 -15.81 -7.18
C LEU A 116 -19.13 -17.03 -6.78
N ALA A 117 -19.30 -17.30 -5.49
CA ALA A 117 -20.15 -18.40 -5.02
C ALA A 117 -21.63 -18.22 -5.46
N LYS A 118 -22.16 -16.99 -5.38
CA LYS A 118 -23.51 -16.67 -5.88
C LYS A 118 -23.63 -16.78 -7.39
N ALA A 119 -22.59 -16.46 -8.15
CA ALA A 119 -22.56 -16.59 -9.60
C ALA A 119 -22.51 -18.06 -10.06
N VAL A 120 -21.79 -18.92 -9.33
CA VAL A 120 -21.66 -20.35 -9.63
C VAL A 120 -22.87 -21.15 -9.14
N GLY A 121 -23.49 -20.77 -8.02
CA GLY A 121 -24.69 -21.42 -7.47
C GLY A 121 -26.00 -21.11 -8.18
N LYS A 122 -26.00 -20.24 -9.21
CA LYS A 122 -27.17 -19.88 -10.03
C LYS A 122 -27.31 -20.71 -11.32
N LYS A 123 -26.58 -21.83 -11.44
CA LYS A 123 -26.61 -22.73 -12.59
C LYS A 123 -27.45 -23.97 -12.33
#